data_AF-A0A7W5YDV4-F1
#
_entry.id   AF-A0A7W5YDV4-F1
#
_cell.length_a   1.000
_cell.length_b   1.000
_cell.length_c   1.000
_cell.angle_alpha   90.00
_cell.angle_beta   90.00
_cell.angle_gamma   90.00
#
_symmetry.space_group_name_H-M   'P 1'
#
loop_
_entity.id
_entity.type
_entity.pdbx_description
1 polymer ?
#
loop_
_entity_poly.entity_id
_entity_poly.type
_entity_poly.pdbx_seq_one_letter_code
_entity_poly.pdbx_strand_id
1 'polypeptide(L)'
;MLLAAAIAVEVVSSSALKLAASGGGAAGPIFTLVALGGVVTSYGLMAWALRLQMEISVAYAIWSGVGTAAIAIIGAAVFHESMNVPKLVALILIIAGVALLQTTARADATTAQSGSADEASTLALVTALRELGHALSALPEPAALPGSVASSSRGSYAAAPARPAATRPSSWPWPVPQSFPDDCVL
;
A
#
# COMPACT_ATOMS: atom_id res chain seq x y z
N MET A 1 -14.86 2.80 -12.33
CA MET A 1 -16.27 2.34 -12.31
C MET A 1 -16.49 1.09 -11.46
N LEU A 2 -15.61 0.08 -11.52
CA LEU A 2 -15.74 -1.14 -10.69
C LEU A 2 -15.78 -0.88 -9.17
N LEU A 3 -15.00 0.08 -8.67
CA LEU A 3 -15.00 0.45 -7.24
C LEU A 3 -16.37 1.01 -6.78
N ALA A 4 -16.98 1.88 -7.59
CA ALA A 4 -18.30 2.42 -7.28
C ALA A 4 -19.37 1.32 -7.27
N ALA A 5 -19.28 0.36 -8.19
CA ALA A 5 -20.15 -0.81 -8.21
C ALA A 5 -19.92 -1.72 -6.98
N ALA A 6 -18.66 -1.92 -6.56
CA ALA A 6 -18.34 -2.70 -5.35
C ALA A 6 -18.95 -2.06 -4.10
N ILE A 7 -18.87 -0.74 -3.96
CA ILE A 7 -19.49 0.02 -2.86
C ILE A 7 -21.01 -0.09 -2.91
N ALA A 8 -21.63 0.08 -4.09
CA ALA A 8 -23.09 -0.04 -4.21
C ALA A 8 -23.58 -1.43 -3.79
N VAL A 9 -22.90 -2.50 -4.25
CA VAL A 9 -23.23 -3.88 -3.88
C VAL A 9 -23.04 -4.12 -2.38
N GLU A 10 -21.96 -3.60 -1.78
CA GLU A 10 -21.71 -3.69 -0.34
C GLU A 10 -22.81 -3.01 0.48
N VAL A 11 -23.22 -1.81 0.08
CA VAL A 11 -24.24 -1.03 0.78
C VAL A 11 -25.59 -1.76 0.74
N VAL A 12 -25.94 -2.36 -0.40
CA VAL A 12 -27.15 -3.18 -0.54
C VAL A 12 -27.05 -4.44 0.32
N SER A 13 -25.92 -5.15 0.28
CA SER A 13 -25.64 -6.34 1.10
C SER A 13 -25.78 -6.04 2.60
N SER A 14 -25.16 -4.96 3.06
CA SER A 14 -25.19 -4.52 4.46
C SER A 14 -26.60 -4.12 4.91
N SER A 15 -27.35 -3.45 4.03
CA SER A 15 -28.76 -3.10 4.31
C SER A 15 -29.66 -4.32 4.36
N ALA A 16 -29.45 -5.30 3.46
CA ALA A 16 -30.16 -6.58 3.49
C ALA A 16 -29.85 -7.37 4.76
N LEU A 17 -28.61 -7.34 5.26
CA LEU A 17 -28.25 -7.98 6.53
C LEU A 17 -29.02 -7.37 7.72
N LYS A 18 -29.18 -6.04 7.74
CA LYS A 18 -29.98 -5.35 8.77
C LYS A 18 -31.45 -5.77 8.72
N LEU A 19 -32.02 -5.96 7.53
CA LEU A 19 -33.39 -6.46 7.34
C LEU A 19 -33.53 -7.94 7.73
N ALA A 20 -32.53 -8.77 7.46
CA ALA A 20 -32.48 -10.15 7.93
C ALA A 20 -32.46 -10.22 9.47
N ALA A 21 -31.65 -9.36 10.10
CA ALA A 21 -31.47 -9.32 11.55
C ALA A 21 -32.66 -8.73 12.33
N SER A 22 -33.42 -7.80 11.73
CA SER A 22 -34.58 -7.14 12.37
C SER A 22 -35.88 -7.96 12.35
N GLY A 23 -35.80 -9.24 11.96
CA GLY A 23 -36.91 -10.18 12.04
C GLY A 23 -37.74 -10.27 10.77
N GLY A 24 -37.10 -10.31 9.59
CA GLY A 24 -37.70 -10.32 8.24
C GLY A 24 -38.71 -11.43 7.90
N GLY A 25 -39.33 -12.08 8.89
CA GLY A 25 -40.38 -13.08 8.73
C GLY A 25 -39.94 -14.24 7.86
N ALA A 26 -40.83 -14.72 7.00
CA ALA A 26 -40.53 -15.76 6.02
C ALA A 26 -39.48 -15.34 4.96
N ALA A 27 -39.23 -14.04 4.79
CA ALA A 27 -38.23 -13.51 3.85
C ALA A 27 -36.82 -13.38 4.46
N GLY A 28 -36.66 -13.60 5.78
CA GLY A 28 -35.37 -13.54 6.47
C GLY A 28 -34.24 -14.34 5.80
N PRO A 29 -34.46 -15.61 5.39
CA PRO A 29 -33.45 -16.41 4.70
C PRO A 29 -33.01 -15.82 3.36
N ILE A 30 -33.93 -15.19 2.62
CA ILE A 30 -33.64 -14.56 1.32
C ILE A 30 -32.72 -13.35 1.53
N PHE A 31 -33.01 -12.51 2.54
CA PHE A 31 -32.15 -11.38 2.87
C PHE A 31 -30.76 -11.80 3.33
N THR A 32 -30.65 -12.91 4.08
CA THR A 32 -29.34 -13.48 4.46
C THR A 32 -28.56 -13.96 3.23
N LEU A 33 -29.22 -14.61 2.26
CA LEU A 33 -28.58 -15.04 1.01
C LEU A 33 -28.12 -13.85 0.17
N VAL A 34 -28.94 -12.80 0.07
CA VAL A 34 -28.58 -11.55 -0.62
C VAL A 34 -27.40 -10.87 0.07
N ALA A 35 -27.39 -10.83 1.40
CA ALA A 35 -26.28 -10.28 2.17
C ALA A 35 -24.98 -11.06 1.90
N LEU A 36 -25.00 -12.39 2.03
CA LEU A 36 -23.85 -13.26 1.79
C LEU A 36 -23.34 -13.16 0.35
N GLY A 37 -24.24 -13.29 -0.64
CA GLY A 37 -23.89 -13.18 -2.04
C GLY A 37 -23.31 -11.81 -2.37
N GLY A 38 -23.96 -10.74 -1.90
CA GLY A 38 -23.52 -9.37 -2.13
C GLY A 38 -22.16 -9.06 -1.51
N VAL A 39 -21.85 -9.57 -0.31
CA VAL A 39 -20.54 -9.34 0.30
C VAL A 39 -19.44 -10.01 -0.53
N VAL A 40 -19.65 -11.25 -0.97
CA VAL A 40 -18.69 -11.99 -1.81
C VAL A 40 -18.51 -11.28 -3.15
N THR A 41 -19.60 -10.84 -3.78
CA THR A 41 -19.56 -10.09 -5.04
C THR A 41 -18.83 -8.77 -4.87
N SER A 42 -19.09 -8.01 -3.81
CA SER A 42 -18.41 -6.73 -3.54
C SER A 42 -16.90 -6.90 -3.38
N TYR A 43 -16.46 -7.86 -2.56
CA TYR A 43 -15.03 -8.17 -2.40
C TYR A 43 -14.40 -8.69 -3.71
N GLY A 44 -15.15 -9.43 -4.53
CA GLY A 44 -14.71 -9.85 -5.86
C GLY A 44 -14.48 -8.66 -6.81
N LEU A 45 -15.43 -7.72 -6.87
CA LEU A 45 -15.33 -6.50 -7.69
C LEU A 45 -14.19 -5.60 -7.19
N MET A 46 -14.01 -5.50 -5.88
CA MET A 46 -12.90 -4.80 -5.24
C MET A 46 -11.56 -5.41 -5.64
N ALA A 47 -11.42 -6.74 -5.54
CA ALA A 47 -10.22 -7.46 -5.96
C ALA A 47 -9.90 -7.25 -7.45
N TRP A 48 -10.91 -7.14 -8.31
CA TRP A 48 -10.72 -6.76 -9.71
C TRP A 48 -10.30 -5.30 -9.89
N ALA A 49 -10.86 -4.38 -9.10
CA ALA A 49 -10.47 -2.98 -9.12
C ALA A 49 -8.99 -2.78 -8.71
N LEU A 50 -8.51 -3.57 -7.76
CA LEU A 50 -7.10 -3.61 -7.33
C LEU A 50 -6.15 -4.10 -8.42
N ARG A 51 -6.58 -5.05 -9.26
CA ARG A 51 -5.77 -5.57 -10.38
C ARG A 51 -5.54 -4.54 -11.50
N LEU A 52 -6.34 -3.46 -11.53
CA LEU A 52 -6.30 -2.41 -12.56
C LEU A 52 -5.35 -1.24 -12.20
N GLN A 53 -4.33 -1.49 -11.38
CA GLN A 53 -3.31 -0.52 -10.95
C GLN A 53 -3.77 0.58 -9.98
N MET A 54 -4.79 0.33 -9.16
CA MET A 54 -5.04 1.21 -8.01
C MET A 54 -4.20 0.80 -6.81
N GLU A 55 -3.63 1.78 -6.11
CA GLU A 55 -3.03 1.53 -4.81
C GLU A 55 -4.05 0.95 -3.83
N ILE A 56 -3.64 -0.11 -3.14
CA ILE A 56 -4.48 -0.82 -2.17
C ILE A 56 -4.94 0.09 -1.03
N SER A 57 -4.08 1.02 -0.62
CA SER A 57 -4.37 2.02 0.41
C SER A 57 -5.54 2.93 0.01
N VAL A 58 -5.48 3.51 -1.19
CA VAL A 58 -6.51 4.42 -1.71
C VAL A 58 -7.82 3.68 -1.95
N ALA A 59 -7.76 2.50 -2.56
CA ALA A 59 -8.95 1.69 -2.84
C ALA A 59 -9.68 1.32 -1.53
N TYR A 60 -8.94 0.85 -0.52
CA TYR A 60 -9.51 0.47 0.77
C TYR A 60 -10.06 1.68 1.54
N ALA A 61 -9.37 2.82 1.52
CA ALA A 61 -9.82 4.04 2.15
C ALA A 61 -11.16 4.54 1.58
N ILE A 62 -11.28 4.58 0.24
CA ILE A 62 -12.52 5.01 -0.43
C ILE A 62 -13.64 4.00 -0.16
N TRP A 63 -13.37 2.71 -0.32
CA TRP A 63 -14.38 1.67 -0.12
C TRP A 63 -14.92 1.67 1.31
N SER A 64 -14.04 1.58 2.31
CA SER A 64 -14.44 1.57 3.72
C SER A 64 -15.10 2.88 4.15
N GLY A 65 -14.55 4.01 3.71
CA GLY A 65 -15.05 5.33 4.08
C GLY A 65 -16.42 5.65 3.49
N VAL A 66 -16.57 5.46 2.17
CA VAL A 66 -17.84 5.71 1.47
C VAL A 66 -18.89 4.66 1.87
N GLY A 67 -18.51 3.38 1.99
CA GLY A 67 -19.39 2.31 2.44
C GLY A 67 -19.96 2.58 3.84
N THR A 68 -19.09 2.90 4.80
CA THR A 68 -19.51 3.26 6.17
C THR A 68 -20.43 4.48 6.19
N ALA A 69 -20.08 5.52 5.43
CA ALA A 69 -20.90 6.73 5.38
C ALA A 69 -22.29 6.48 4.78
N ALA A 70 -22.36 5.72 3.69
CA ALA A 70 -23.62 5.35 3.05
C ALA A 70 -24.49 4.48 3.96
N ILE A 71 -23.91 3.46 4.63
CA ILE A 71 -24.63 2.60 5.57
C ILE A 71 -25.17 3.42 6.75
N ALA A 72 -24.39 4.36 7.29
CA ALA A 72 -24.84 5.22 8.38
C ALA A 72 -26.03 6.12 7.96
N ILE A 73 -25.96 6.71 6.76
CA ILE A 73 -27.05 7.52 6.21
C ILE A 73 -28.30 6.67 5.98
N ILE A 74 -28.15 5.47 5.40
CA ILE A 74 -29.26 4.54 5.17
C ILE A 74 -29.85 4.04 6.50
N GLY A 75 -29.00 3.77 7.50
CA GLY A 75 -29.41 3.44 8.88
C GLY A 75 -30.33 4.51 9.46
N ALA A 76 -29.95 5.78 9.34
CA ALA A 76 -30.76 6.89 9.83
C ALA A 76 -32.04 7.11 9.00
N ALA A 77 -31.96 7.02 7.67
CA ALA A 77 -33.07 7.36 6.77
C ALA A 77 -34.11 6.25 6.62
N VAL A 78 -33.67 4.98 6.51
CA VAL A 78 -34.54 3.82 6.21
C VAL A 78 -34.90 3.06 7.48
N PHE A 79 -33.95 2.92 8.41
CA PHE A 79 -34.17 2.17 9.66
C PHE A 79 -34.55 3.07 10.83
N HIS A 80 -34.68 4.38 10.60
CA HIS A 80 -35.01 5.39 11.62
C HIS A 80 -34.14 5.29 12.87
N GLU A 81 -32.88 4.88 12.72
CA GLU A 81 -31.97 4.80 13.85
C GLU A 81 -31.74 6.18 14.46
N SER A 82 -31.68 6.24 15.80
CA SER A 82 -31.42 7.49 16.50
C SER A 82 -30.04 8.03 16.13
N MET A 83 -30.06 9.11 15.35
CA MET A 83 -28.86 9.81 14.91
C MET A 83 -28.55 10.92 15.92
N ASN A 84 -27.74 10.54 16.91
CA ASN A 84 -27.36 11.44 17.98
C ASN A 84 -26.22 12.38 17.51
N VAL A 85 -26.09 13.57 18.10
CA VAL A 85 -25.03 14.55 17.78
C VAL A 85 -23.63 13.93 17.67
N PRO A 86 -23.17 13.07 18.61
CA PRO A 86 -21.83 12.45 18.48
C PRO A 86 -21.69 11.53 17.26
N LYS A 87 -22.75 10.82 16.84
CA LYS A 87 -22.70 9.98 15.63
C LYS A 87 -22.52 10.82 14.37
N LEU A 88 -23.18 11.97 14.31
CA LEU A 88 -23.07 12.90 13.18
C LEU A 88 -21.65 13.48 13.08
N VAL A 89 -21.06 13.89 14.20
CA VAL A 89 -19.68 14.39 14.24
C VAL A 89 -18.70 13.32 13.76
N ALA A 90 -18.86 12.07 14.22
CA ALA A 90 -18.02 10.96 13.78
C ALA A 90 -18.14 10.70 12.27
N LEU A 91 -19.36 10.73 11.72
CA LEU A 91 -19.61 10.56 10.29
C LEU A 91 -18.93 11.65 9.45
N ILE A 92 -19.05 12.91 9.87
CA ILE A 92 -18.38 14.04 9.21
C ILE A 92 -16.86 13.85 9.23
N LEU A 93 -16.30 13.40 10.35
CA LEU A 93 -14.87 13.17 10.49
C LEU A 93 -14.36 12.03 9.58
N ILE A 94 -15.14 10.96 9.42
CA ILE A 94 -14.82 9.87 8.47
C ILE A 94 -14.77 10.43 7.04
N ILE A 95 -15.79 11.18 6.63
CA ILE A 95 -15.85 11.78 5.29
C ILE A 95 -14.66 12.73 5.07
N ALA A 96 -14.34 13.57 6.06
CA ALA A 96 -13.21 14.48 6.01
C ALA A 96 -11.86 13.73 5.90
N GLY A 97 -11.69 12.63 6.64
CA GLY A 97 -10.49 11.79 6.56
C GLY A 97 -10.29 11.16 5.18
N VAL A 98 -11.37 10.65 4.58
CA VAL A 98 -11.34 10.09 3.22
C VAL A 98 -11.01 11.16 2.18
N ALA A 99 -11.60 12.35 2.32
CA ALA A 99 -11.30 13.49 1.45
C ALA A 99 -9.83 13.93 1.55
N LEU A 100 -9.27 13.96 2.77
CA LEU A 100 -7.87 14.30 3.00
C LEU A 100 -6.93 13.27 2.36
N LEU A 101 -7.19 11.98 2.54
CA LEU A 101 -6.42 10.89 1.89
C LEU A 101 -6.41 11.02 0.36
N GLN A 102 -7.51 11.46 -0.24
CA GLN A 102 -7.56 11.73 -1.68
C GLN A 102 -6.69 12.91 -2.13
N THR A 103 -6.44 13.89 -1.25
CA THR A 103 -5.55 15.01 -1.58
C THR A 103 -4.08 14.65 -1.47
N THR A 104 -3.70 13.85 -0.47
CA THR A 104 -2.31 13.40 -0.29
C THR A 104 -1.89 12.42 -1.40
N ALA A 105 -2.77 11.49 -1.78
CA ALA A 105 -2.49 10.58 -2.89
C ALA A 105 -2.20 11.29 -4.22
N ARG A 106 -2.83 12.46 -4.47
CA ARG A 106 -2.53 13.30 -5.65
C ARG A 106 -1.20 14.04 -5.52
N ALA A 107 -0.82 14.44 -4.30
CA ALA A 107 0.45 15.10 -4.03
C ALA A 107 1.65 14.15 -4.23
N ASP A 108 1.51 12.89 -3.80
CA ASP A 108 2.53 11.85 -4.00
C ASP A 108 2.74 11.54 -5.49
N ALA A 109 1.65 11.48 -6.27
CA ALA A 109 1.70 11.29 -7.72
C ALA A 109 2.43 12.43 -8.47
N THR A 110 2.32 13.66 -7.95
CA THR A 110 3.01 14.84 -8.51
C THR A 110 4.52 14.78 -8.24
N THR A 111 4.91 14.26 -7.08
CA THR A 111 6.32 14.11 -6.67
C THR A 111 7.02 12.96 -7.41
N ALA A 112 6.29 11.90 -7.74
CA ALA A 112 6.82 10.79 -8.55
C ALA A 112 7.17 11.22 -10.00
N GLN A 113 6.43 12.18 -10.57
CA GLN A 113 6.74 12.75 -11.89
C GLN A 113 7.98 13.65 -11.89
N SER A 114 8.30 14.33 -10.78
CA SER A 114 9.57 15.04 -10.65
C SER A 114 10.77 14.10 -10.51
N GLY A 115 10.58 12.92 -9.93
CA GLY A 115 11.64 11.92 -9.76
C GLY A 115 12.18 11.34 -11.07
N SER A 116 11.36 11.21 -12.12
CA SER A 116 11.83 10.74 -13.43
C SER A 116 12.65 11.80 -14.20
N ALA A 117 12.34 13.09 -13.99
CA ALA A 117 13.17 14.19 -14.48
C ALA A 117 14.51 14.27 -13.74
N ASP A 118 14.52 13.98 -12.44
CA ASP A 118 15.75 13.84 -11.65
C ASP A 118 16.55 12.60 -12.05
N GLU A 119 15.92 11.45 -12.32
CA GLU A 119 16.61 10.23 -12.75
C GLU A 119 17.23 10.40 -14.15
N ALA A 120 16.53 11.06 -15.08
CA ALA A 120 17.08 11.45 -16.38
C ALA A 120 18.27 12.41 -16.24
N SER A 121 18.20 13.37 -15.31
CA SER A 121 19.29 14.31 -15.03
C SER A 121 20.48 13.61 -14.36
N THR A 122 20.22 12.64 -13.47
CA THR A 122 21.24 11.84 -12.79
C THR A 122 21.94 10.91 -13.77
N LEU A 123 21.20 10.27 -14.68
CA LEU A 123 21.75 9.47 -15.77
C LEU A 123 22.56 10.33 -16.74
N ALA A 124 22.07 11.51 -17.11
CA ALA A 124 22.83 12.45 -17.94
C ALA A 124 24.15 12.87 -17.25
N LEU A 125 24.10 13.16 -15.95
CA LEU A 125 25.28 13.52 -15.16
C LEU A 125 26.27 12.35 -15.03
N VAL A 126 25.79 11.13 -14.75
CA VAL A 126 26.62 9.91 -14.66
C VAL A 126 27.26 9.58 -16.00
N THR A 127 26.52 9.72 -17.11
CA THR A 127 27.05 9.49 -18.46
C THR A 127 28.10 10.52 -18.81
N ALA A 128 27.84 11.81 -18.53
CA ALA A 128 28.82 12.88 -18.72
C ALA A 128 30.09 12.68 -17.88
N LEU A 129 29.96 12.24 -16.63
CA LEU A 129 31.10 11.91 -15.77
C LEU A 129 31.88 10.70 -16.28
N ARG A 130 31.21 9.70 -16.84
CA ARG A 130 31.85 8.53 -17.45
C ARG A 130 32.66 8.90 -18.69
N GLU A 131 32.10 9.74 -19.57
CA GLU A 131 32.80 10.28 -20.73
C GLU A 131 34.02 11.11 -20.32
N LEU A 132 33.88 11.95 -19.29
CA LEU A 132 35.00 12.68 -18.69
C LEU A 132 36.08 11.74 -18.14
N GLY A 133 35.69 10.65 -17.47
CA GLY A 133 36.62 9.62 -16.98
C GLY A 133 37.39 8.94 -18.11
N HIS A 134 36.71 8.61 -19.22
CA HIS A 134 37.36 8.09 -20.42
C HIS A 134 38.32 9.11 -21.04
N ALA A 135 37.93 10.38 -21.14
CA ALA A 135 38.79 11.45 -21.65
C ALA A 135 40.02 11.69 -20.77
N LEU A 136 39.86 11.63 -19.44
CA LEU A 136 40.97 11.73 -18.47
C LEU A 136 41.93 10.55 -18.58
N SER A 137 41.42 9.34 -18.81
CA SER A 137 42.26 8.14 -18.98
C SER A 137 43.10 8.15 -20.27
N ALA A 138 42.73 8.98 -21.24
CA ALA A 138 43.48 9.18 -22.48
C ALA A 138 44.55 10.29 -22.37
N LEU A 139 44.67 10.96 -21.21
CA LEU A 139 45.74 11.92 -21.00
C LEU A 139 47.09 11.19 -20.96
N PRO A 140 48.09 11.68 -21.70
CA PRO A 140 49.43 11.13 -21.63
C PRO A 140 49.95 11.26 -20.19
N GLU A 141 50.36 10.14 -19.60
CA GLU A 141 51.00 10.09 -18.28
C GLU A 141 52.11 11.15 -18.22
N PRO A 142 52.11 12.05 -17.23
CA PRO A 142 53.15 13.05 -17.11
C PRO A 142 54.48 12.33 -16.94
N ALA A 143 55.40 12.59 -17.87
CA ALA A 143 56.75 12.03 -17.86
C ALA A 143 57.31 12.06 -16.44
N ALA A 144 57.61 10.87 -15.91
CA ALA A 144 57.96 10.63 -14.52
C ALA A 144 58.97 11.66 -14.01
N LEU A 145 58.55 12.47 -13.03
CA LEU A 145 59.50 13.21 -12.21
C LEU A 145 60.31 12.18 -11.39
N PRO A 146 61.65 12.18 -11.48
CA PRO A 146 62.47 11.23 -10.75
C PRO A 146 62.36 11.50 -9.24
N GLY A 147 61.71 10.60 -8.49
CA GLY A 147 61.77 10.63 -7.02
C GLY A 147 60.61 10.05 -6.19
N SER A 148 59.58 9.41 -6.75
CA SER A 148 58.44 8.94 -5.94
C SER A 148 58.59 7.49 -5.46
N VAL A 149 58.79 7.33 -4.16
CA VAL A 149 58.94 6.08 -3.41
C VAL A 149 57.66 5.22 -3.48
N ALA A 150 57.82 3.95 -3.86
CA ALA A 150 56.75 2.96 -3.87
C ALA A 150 56.40 2.52 -2.43
N SER A 151 55.25 2.93 -1.90
CA SER A 151 54.69 2.34 -0.68
C SER A 151 53.77 1.17 -1.04
N SER A 152 54.31 -0.04 -0.94
CA SER A 152 53.54 -1.28 -0.88
C SER A 152 52.80 -1.35 0.46
N SER A 153 51.50 -1.11 0.47
CA SER A 153 50.62 -1.52 1.57
C SER A 153 49.37 -2.21 1.00
N ARG A 154 49.53 -3.49 0.64
CA ARG A 154 48.41 -4.40 0.44
C ARG A 154 47.78 -4.69 1.82
N GLY A 155 46.73 -3.96 2.15
CA GLY A 155 45.90 -4.20 3.33
C GLY A 155 45.18 -5.54 3.21
N SER A 156 45.49 -6.44 4.14
CA SER A 156 44.84 -7.72 4.36
C SER A 156 43.41 -7.49 4.85
N TYR A 157 42.40 -7.77 4.01
CA TYR A 157 41.01 -7.80 4.46
C TYR A 157 40.78 -9.08 5.28
N ALA A 158 40.87 -8.93 6.59
CA ALA A 158 40.46 -9.94 7.55
C ALA A 158 38.97 -10.27 7.38
N ALA A 159 38.66 -11.56 7.45
CA ALA A 159 37.33 -12.12 7.34
C ALA A 159 36.30 -11.43 8.25
N ALA A 160 35.11 -11.19 7.71
CA ALA A 160 33.96 -10.68 8.46
C ALA A 160 33.58 -11.63 9.61
N PRO A 161 33.32 -11.14 10.83
CA PRO A 161 32.85 -12.00 11.91
C PRO A 161 31.43 -12.51 11.63
N ALA A 162 31.20 -13.78 12.01
CA ALA A 162 29.91 -14.45 11.89
C ALA A 162 28.80 -13.66 12.62
N ARG A 163 27.63 -13.56 11.97
CA ARG A 163 26.41 -12.96 12.54
C ARG A 163 26.05 -13.63 13.87
N PRO A 164 25.78 -12.89 14.95
CA PRO A 164 25.25 -13.46 16.17
C PRO A 164 23.83 -14.00 15.95
N ALA A 165 23.57 -15.20 16.47
CA ALA A 165 22.25 -15.81 16.46
C ALA A 165 21.25 -14.91 17.20
N ALA A 166 20.16 -14.55 16.52
CA ALA A 166 19.08 -13.74 17.09
C ALA A 166 18.40 -14.53 18.23
N THR A 167 18.73 -14.20 19.47
CA THR A 167 18.05 -14.75 20.64
C THR A 167 16.71 -14.05 20.85
N ARG A 168 15.66 -14.87 21.01
CA ARG A 168 14.26 -14.48 21.15
C ARG A 168 14.01 -13.72 22.47
N PRO A 169 13.23 -12.63 22.49
CA PRO A 169 12.61 -12.15 23.72
C PRO A 169 11.48 -13.11 24.15
N SER A 170 11.47 -13.50 25.43
CA SER A 170 10.67 -14.62 25.99
C SER A 170 9.15 -14.44 25.95
N SER A 171 8.63 -13.27 25.57
CA SER A 171 7.21 -12.92 25.63
C SER A 171 6.43 -13.13 24.33
N TRP A 172 7.05 -13.66 23.27
CA TRP A 172 6.39 -13.72 21.97
C TRP A 172 5.41 -14.91 21.82
N PRO A 173 4.12 -14.69 21.47
CA PRO A 173 3.07 -15.72 21.54
C PRO A 173 2.79 -16.50 20.24
N TRP A 174 3.29 -16.11 19.06
CA TRP A 174 3.10 -16.94 17.85
C TRP A 174 4.08 -18.14 17.80
N PRO A 175 3.82 -19.18 16.98
CA PRO A 175 4.81 -20.17 16.51
C PRO A 175 5.48 -19.73 15.19
N VAL A 176 6.82 -19.79 15.09
CA VAL A 176 7.53 -19.60 13.79
C VAL A 176 7.52 -20.94 13.06
N PRO A 177 7.26 -20.98 11.74
CA PRO A 177 7.65 -22.10 10.90
C PRO A 177 9.16 -22.33 11.02
N GLN A 178 9.58 -23.52 11.47
CA GLN A 178 11.00 -23.88 11.68
C GLN A 178 11.71 -24.29 10.38
N SER A 179 11.01 -24.32 9.26
CA SER A 179 11.57 -24.63 7.94
C SER A 179 10.77 -23.89 6.87
N PHE A 180 11.46 -23.12 6.04
CA PHE A 180 10.95 -22.72 4.74
C PHE A 180 11.31 -23.86 3.78
N PRO A 181 10.38 -24.40 2.98
CA PRO A 181 10.72 -25.36 1.92
C PRO A 181 11.73 -24.73 0.96
N ASP A 182 12.78 -25.49 0.60
CA ASP A 182 13.86 -25.06 -0.30
C ASP A 182 13.39 -24.77 -1.75
N ASP A 183 12.10 -24.91 -2.03
CA ASP A 183 11.47 -24.65 -3.35
C ASP A 183 11.20 -23.16 -3.63
N CYS A 184 11.60 -22.25 -2.73
CA CYS A 184 11.43 -20.80 -2.87
C CYS A 184 12.74 -20.03 -3.13
N VAL A 185 13.72 -20.68 -3.77
CA VAL A 185 14.87 -20.00 -4.38
C VAL A 185 14.86 -20.34 -5.87
N LEU A 186 14.57 -19.33 -6.69
CA LEU A 186 14.74 -19.37 -8.15
C LEU A 186 16.20 -19.60 -8.53
#